data_AF-A0A8K0GRB4-F1
#
_entry.id   AF-A0A8K0GRB4-F1
#
_cell.length_a   1.000
_cell.length_b   1.000
_cell.length_c   1.000
_cell.angle_alpha   90.00
_cell.angle_beta   90.00
_cell.angle_gamma   90.00
#
_symmetry.space_group_name_H-M   'P 1'
#
loop_
_entity.id
_entity.type
_entity.pdbx_description
1 polymer ?
#
loop_
_entity_poly.entity_id
_entity_poly.type
_entity_poly.pdbx_seq_one_letter_code
_entity_poly.pdbx_strand_id
1 'polypeptide(L)'
;MGVLSSRIQRKQLRIGDHIYTWRRAYIYAHHGIYAGYHYPVCGDQPRLRLSGVITSWLDCFLSCGDLYRFEYGVNIAEFLAET
;
A
#
# COMPACT_ATOMS: atom_id res chain seq x y z
N MET A 1 3.75 -16.07 13.24
CA MET A 1 5.14 -15.87 13.69
C MET A 1 6.05 -16.53 12.67
N GLY A 2 6.56 -15.76 11.70
CA GLY A 2 7.42 -16.30 10.64
C GLY A 2 7.13 -15.79 9.23
N VAL A 3 6.87 -14.50 9.05
CA VAL A 3 7.01 -13.88 7.73
C VAL A 3 8.15 -12.89 7.86
N LEU A 4 9.31 -13.25 7.30
CA LEU A 4 10.46 -12.34 7.21
C LEU A 4 10.14 -11.11 6.35
N SER A 5 8.97 -11.11 5.69
CA SER A 5 8.49 -9.96 4.98
C SER A 5 6.99 -9.65 5.10
N SER A 6 6.65 -8.36 5.19
CA SER A 6 5.31 -7.78 5.13
C SER A 6 4.75 -7.71 3.68
N ARG A 7 5.54 -8.11 2.67
CA ARG A 7 5.12 -8.15 1.28
C ARG A 7 3.99 -9.15 1.07
N ILE A 8 2.91 -8.72 0.42
CA ILE A 8 1.74 -9.56 0.14
C ILE A 8 1.39 -9.59 -1.35
N GLN A 9 0.75 -10.66 -1.78
CA GLN A 9 0.14 -10.75 -3.11
C GLN A 9 -1.22 -10.03 -3.11
N ARG A 10 -1.62 -9.46 -4.25
CA ARG A 10 -2.93 -8.77 -4.40
C ARG A 10 -4.11 -9.63 -3.97
N LYS A 11 -4.05 -10.94 -4.20
CA LYS A 11 -5.10 -11.90 -3.80
C LYS A 11 -5.28 -12.03 -2.28
N GLN A 12 -4.31 -11.56 -1.49
CA GLN A 12 -4.33 -11.60 -0.03
C GLN A 12 -4.87 -10.31 0.58
N LEU A 13 -5.13 -9.27 -0.24
CA LEU A 13 -5.69 -8.00 0.22
C LEU A 13 -7.10 -8.18 0.76
N ARG A 14 -7.37 -7.55 1.90
CA ARG A 14 -8.69 -7.46 2.51
C ARG A 14 -9.09 -6.00 2.68
N ILE A 15 -10.39 -5.73 2.55
CA ILE A 15 -10.95 -4.41 2.82
C ILE A 15 -10.57 -4.01 4.24
N GLY A 16 -10.03 -2.80 4.39
CA GLY A 16 -9.53 -2.26 5.65
C GLY A 16 -8.04 -2.50 5.90
N ASP A 17 -7.34 -3.31 5.09
CA ASP A 17 -5.90 -3.50 5.25
C ASP A 17 -5.16 -2.16 5.12
N HIS A 18 -4.35 -1.83 6.12
CA HIS A 18 -3.38 -0.76 6.01
C HIS A 18 -2.23 -1.28 5.14
N ILE A 19 -2.02 -0.66 4.00
CA ILE A 19 -1.01 -1.05 3.02
C ILE A 19 -0.01 0.07 2.81
N TYR A 20 1.18 -0.31 2.39
CA TYR A 20 2.19 0.64 1.97
C TYR A 20 3.00 0.15 0.78
N THR A 21 3.65 1.09 0.11
CA THR A 21 4.64 0.82 -0.94
C THR A 21 5.83 1.73 -0.75
N TRP A 22 7.02 1.17 -0.85
CA TRP A 22 8.27 1.94 -0.85
C TRP A 22 8.41 2.79 -2.11
N ARG A 23 9.10 3.92 -1.98
CA ARG A 23 9.38 4.88 -3.04
C ARG A 23 10.83 5.34 -3.00
N ARG A 24 11.32 5.74 -4.17
CA ARG A 24 12.67 6.31 -4.37
C ARG A 24 13.74 5.49 -3.64
N ALA A 25 13.89 4.21 -4.02
CA ALA A 25 14.86 3.30 -3.40
C ALA A 25 14.76 3.25 -1.86
N TYR A 26 13.56 2.98 -1.34
CA TYR A 26 13.29 2.74 0.09
C TYR A 26 13.45 3.94 1.04
N ILE A 27 13.66 5.16 0.53
CA ILE A 27 13.83 6.34 1.40
C ILE A 27 12.52 6.85 2.04
N TYR A 28 11.36 6.48 1.49
CA TYR A 28 10.05 6.78 2.08
C TYR A 28 8.97 5.82 1.54
N ALA A 29 7.83 5.75 2.24
CA ALA A 29 6.69 4.94 1.84
C ALA A 29 5.42 5.77 1.66
N HIS A 30 4.59 5.39 0.68
CA HIS A 30 3.20 5.82 0.62
C HIS A 30 2.35 4.83 1.40
N HIS A 31 1.44 5.36 2.22
CA HIS A 31 0.52 4.57 3.04
C HIS A 31 -0.93 4.79 2.59
N GLY A 32 -1.76 3.76 2.75
CA GLY A 32 -3.17 3.84 2.43
C GLY A 32 -3.98 2.72 3.09
N ILE A 33 -5.30 2.83 3.04
CA ILE A 33 -6.23 1.80 3.49
C ILE A 33 -6.89 1.20 2.25
N TYR A 34 -6.82 -0.12 2.09
CA TYR A 34 -7.43 -0.78 0.94
C TYR A 34 -8.96 -0.81 1.10
N ALA A 35 -9.68 -0.12 0.21
CA ALA A 35 -11.13 0.00 0.29
C ALA A 35 -11.91 -1.06 -0.53
N GLY A 36 -11.22 -1.93 -1.29
CA GLY A 36 -11.86 -3.02 -2.04
C GLY A 36 -12.52 -2.64 -3.36
N TYR A 37 -12.39 -1.39 -3.82
CA TYR A 37 -12.95 -0.98 -5.09
C TYR A 37 -12.12 -1.52 -6.26
N HIS A 38 -12.78 -2.23 -7.17
CA HIS A 38 -12.22 -2.58 -8.48
C HIS A 38 -12.89 -1.70 -9.52
N TYR A 39 -12.12 -0.78 -10.07
CA TYR A 39 -12.54 -0.05 -11.24
C TYR A 39 -11.76 -0.60 -12.46
N PRO A 40 -12.30 -0.50 -13.69
CA PRO A 40 -11.74 -1.18 -14.87
C PRO A 40 -10.61 -0.43 -15.61
N VAL A 41 -10.48 0.90 -15.47
CA VAL A 41 -9.50 1.73 -16.21
C VAL A 41 -8.82 2.78 -15.32
N CYS A 42 -7.52 2.63 -15.04
CA CYS A 42 -6.72 3.65 -14.36
C CYS A 42 -6.73 4.97 -15.14
N GLY A 43 -7.55 5.95 -14.76
CA GLY A 43 -7.53 7.23 -15.47
C GLY A 43 -8.67 8.21 -15.22
N ASP A 44 -9.88 7.73 -14.88
CA ASP A 44 -11.06 8.61 -14.97
C ASP A 44 -11.58 9.16 -13.63
N GLN A 45 -10.83 8.98 -12.53
CA GLN A 45 -11.24 9.64 -11.29
C GLN A 45 -11.16 11.17 -11.49
N PRO A 46 -12.21 11.93 -11.15
CA PRO A 46 -12.06 13.37 -11.03
C PRO A 46 -10.92 13.59 -10.05
N ARG A 47 -9.88 14.30 -10.50
CA ARG A 47 -8.80 14.73 -9.63
C ARG A 47 -9.45 15.58 -8.54
N LEU A 48 -9.81 14.97 -7.42
CA LEU A 48 -10.09 15.65 -6.16
C LEU A 48 -8.73 16.20 -5.71
N ARG A 49 -8.29 17.27 -6.39
CA ARG A 49 -7.20 18.14 -5.99
C ARG A 49 -7.69 18.91 -4.77
N LEU A 50 -7.72 18.24 -3.63
CA LEU A 50 -8.01 18.86 -2.36
C LEU A 50 -7.05 18.25 -1.35
N SER A 51 -6.36 19.11 -0.60
CA SER A 51 -5.53 18.74 0.55
C SER A 51 -6.29 17.73 1.43
N GLY A 52 -5.69 16.58 1.73
CA GLY A 52 -6.30 15.55 2.56
C GLY A 52 -6.07 14.13 2.06
N VAL A 53 -6.92 13.21 2.50
CA VAL A 53 -6.90 11.80 2.09
C VAL A 53 -7.43 11.68 0.67
N ILE A 54 -6.60 11.16 -0.23
CA ILE A 54 -6.99 10.89 -1.62
C ILE A 54 -7.43 9.43 -1.78
N THR A 55 -8.42 9.19 -2.63
CA THR A 55 -8.76 7.84 -3.10
C THR A 55 -8.07 7.61 -4.43
N SER A 56 -7.44 6.45 -4.58
CA SER A 56 -6.74 6.09 -5.81
C SER A 56 -6.87 4.60 -6.09
N TRP A 57 -6.58 4.26 -7.33
CA TRP A 57 -6.48 2.89 -7.81
C TRP A 57 -5.29 2.19 -7.17
N LEU A 58 -5.39 0.89 -6.94
CA LEU A 58 -4.27 0.12 -6.40
C LEU A 58 -3.03 0.21 -7.31
N ASP A 59 -3.21 0.16 -8.62
CA ASP A 59 -2.09 0.28 -9.57
C ASP A 59 -1.43 1.66 -9.53
N CYS A 60 -2.21 2.74 -9.44
CA CYS A 60 -1.67 4.09 -9.28
C CYS A 60 -1.01 4.27 -7.91
N PHE A 61 -1.62 3.74 -6.85
CA PHE A 61 -1.06 3.74 -5.51
C PHE A 61 0.29 3.03 -5.47
N LEU A 62 0.42 1.90 -6.17
CA LEU A 62 1.64 1.11 -6.27
C LEU A 62 2.65 1.74 -7.22
N SER A 63 2.26 2.41 -8.31
CA SER A 63 3.15 3.03 -9.31
C SER A 63 4.39 2.14 -9.60
N CYS A 64 4.13 0.91 -10.05
CA CYS A 64 5.11 -0.14 -10.31
C CYS A 64 5.92 -0.66 -9.10
N GLY A 65 5.59 -0.23 -7.88
CA GLY A 65 6.18 -0.70 -6.64
C GLY A 65 5.53 -1.96 -6.09
N ASP A 66 6.15 -2.48 -5.03
CA ASP A 66 5.68 -3.67 -4.32
C ASP A 66 4.63 -3.34 -3.26
N LEU A 67 3.73 -4.30 -3.04
CA LEU A 67 2.63 -4.19 -2.09
C LEU A 67 3.01 -4.84 -0.76
N TYR A 68 2.97 -4.04 0.31
CA TYR A 68 3.23 -4.47 1.67
C TYR A 68 2.00 -4.21 2.55
N ARG A 69 1.74 -5.10 3.51
CA ARG A 69 0.70 -4.91 4.52
C ARG A 69 1.32 -4.46 5.83
N PHE A 70 0.81 -3.36 6.38
CA PHE A 70 1.23 -2.85 7.66
C PHE A 70 0.51 -3.59 8.79
N GLU A 71 1.28 -4.15 9.73
CA GLU A 71 0.77 -4.81 10.92
C GLU A 71 1.14 -3.99 12.15
N TYR A 72 0.18 -3.71 13.02
CA TYR A 72 0.41 -2.94 14.24
C TYR A 72 0.97 -3.84 15.34
N GLY A 73 1.88 -3.30 16.16
CA GLY A 73 2.47 -4.05 17.27
C GLY A 73 3.50 -5.11 16.87
N VAL A 74 3.97 -5.09 15.62
CA VAL A 74 5.10 -5.92 15.18
C VAL A 74 6.44 -5.44 15.76
N ASN A 75 7.41 -6.34 15.80
CA ASN A 75 8.76 -5.99 16.26
C ASN A 75 9.44 -5.06 15.24
N ILE A 76 10.19 -4.05 15.72
CA ILE A 76 10.91 -3.11 14.85
C ILE A 76 11.87 -3.82 13.86
N ALA A 77 12.41 -4.98 14.24
CA ALA A 77 13.28 -5.78 13.38
C ALA A 77 12.55 -6.32 12.14
N GLU A 78 11.28 -6.71 12.25
CA GLU A 78 10.48 -7.14 11.10
C GLU A 78 10.21 -5.98 10.15
N PHE A 79 10.04 -4.76 10.68
CA PHE A 79 9.89 -3.57 9.86
C PHE A 79 11.18 -3.16 9.14
N LEU A 80 12.34 -3.29 9.80
CA LEU A 80 13.65 -2.98 9.22
C LEU A 80 14.12 -4.03 8.20
N ALA A 81 13.57 -5.24 8.23
CA ALA A 81 13.86 -6.27 7.22
C ALA A 81 13.33 -5.91 5.81
N GLU A 82 12.49 -4.88 5.71
CA GLU A 82 11.81 -4.44 4.48
C GLU A 82 12.50 -3.30 3.71
N THR A 83 13.56 -2.73 4.28
CA THR A 83 14.40 -1.67 3.67
C THR A 83 15.65 -2.25 3.06
#